data_AF-A0A061NZT7-F1
#
_entry.id   AF-A0A061NZT7-F1
#
_cell.length_a   1.000
_cell.length_b   1.000
_cell.length_c   1.000
_cell.angle_alpha   90.00
_cell.angle_beta   90.00
_cell.angle_gamma   90.00
#
_symmetry.space_group_name_H-M   'P 1'
#
loop_
_entity.id
_entity.type
_entity.pdbx_description
1 polymer ?
#
loop_
_entity_poly.entity_id
_entity_poly.type
_entity_poly.pdbx_seq_one_letter_code
_entity_poly.pdbx_strand_id
1 'polypeptide(L)'
;MISFLLNYQWEAFILAEIMSWGSLLGFGLLRYFFQRRRASGLFLIAFVAITAFQALLAWIVYRETGEFSTFTIIVTVFVLYACTFGISDFRKLDRWMRMRIGNFRGQELLTEHDREAMRKQKNPRHVALKDVTITALHVLIFLGVQVFFWTQGPVPVAEWGEALGNFSEWFSSGEYEDSPYANETALAISSVWLIVVIIDVIYSASHLFSIGSKN
;
A
#
# COMPACT_ATOMS: atom_id res chain seq x y z
N MET A 1 21.83 -6.56 20.98
CA MET A 1 20.52 -5.88 20.78
C MET A 1 20.26 -5.63 19.31
N ILE A 2 21.17 -4.99 18.57
CA ILE A 2 21.04 -4.76 17.12
C ILE A 2 20.94 -6.07 16.33
N SER A 3 21.77 -7.06 16.66
CA SER A 3 21.72 -8.41 16.06
C SER A 3 20.38 -9.14 16.26
N PHE A 4 19.70 -8.93 17.39
CA PHE A 4 18.37 -9.49 17.63
C PHE A 4 17.32 -8.82 16.74
N LEU A 5 17.41 -7.50 16.60
CA LEU A 5 16.46 -6.71 15.81
C LEU A 5 16.59 -6.98 14.30
N LEU A 6 17.81 -7.24 13.81
CA LEU A 6 18.06 -7.68 12.42
C LEU A 6 17.49 -9.08 12.16
N ASN A 7 17.68 -10.02 13.09
CA ASN A 7 17.20 -11.39 12.93
C ASN A 7 15.67 -11.49 13.00
N TYR A 8 15.02 -10.62 13.76
CA TYR A 8 13.56 -10.62 13.95
C TYR A 8 12.87 -9.40 13.32
N GLN A 9 13.49 -8.78 12.31
CA GLN A 9 12.97 -7.55 11.69
C GLN A 9 11.58 -7.75 11.06
N TRP A 10 11.34 -8.92 10.47
CA TRP A 10 10.06 -9.26 9.84
C TRP A 10 8.97 -9.46 10.88
N GLU A 11 9.25 -10.18 11.95
CA GLU A 11 8.33 -10.43 13.05
C GLU A 11 7.99 -9.12 13.78
N ALA A 12 8.98 -8.27 14.01
CA ALA A 12 8.78 -6.95 14.60
C ALA A 12 7.89 -6.07 13.70
N PHE A 13 8.11 -6.10 12.39
CA PHE A 13 7.27 -5.37 11.43
C PHE A 13 5.83 -5.89 11.39
N ILE A 14 5.63 -7.22 11.30
CA ILE A 14 4.30 -7.85 11.28
C ILE A 14 3.55 -7.57 12.58
N LEU A 15 4.22 -7.68 13.73
CA LEU A 15 3.64 -7.38 15.03
C LEU A 15 3.21 -5.92 15.11
N ALA A 16 4.08 -5.00 14.68
CA ALA A 16 3.75 -3.58 14.61
C ALA A 16 2.54 -3.33 13.70
N GLU A 17 2.45 -4.01 12.56
CA GLU A 17 1.32 -3.88 11.65
C GLU A 17 0.00 -4.33 12.30
N ILE A 18 -0.01 -5.50 12.94
CA ILE A 18 -1.19 -6.00 13.68
C ILE A 18 -1.61 -5.03 14.77
N MET A 19 -0.63 -4.47 15.52
CA MET A 19 -0.90 -3.49 16.57
C MET A 19 -1.42 -2.15 16.02
N SER A 20 -0.95 -1.73 14.85
CA SER A 20 -1.45 -0.54 14.14
C SER A 20 -2.91 -0.71 13.73
N TRP A 21 -3.26 -1.84 13.11
CA TRP A 21 -4.66 -2.16 12.76
C TRP A 21 -5.55 -2.25 14.00
N GLY A 22 -5.07 -2.91 15.05
CA GLY A 22 -5.76 -2.96 16.34
C GLY A 22 -5.99 -1.57 16.93
N SER A 23 -5.03 -0.66 16.76
CA SER A 23 -5.14 0.71 17.23
C SER A 23 -6.19 1.52 16.47
N LEU A 24 -6.25 1.40 15.15
CA LEU A 24 -7.29 2.04 14.34
C LEU A 24 -8.70 1.55 14.68
N LEU A 25 -8.86 0.23 14.86
CA LEU A 25 -10.13 -0.36 15.28
C LEU A 25 -10.53 0.10 16.69
N GLY A 26 -9.57 0.10 17.63
CA GLY A 26 -9.77 0.58 19.00
C GLY A 26 -10.17 2.05 19.06
N PHE A 27 -9.52 2.90 18.25
CA PHE A 27 -9.91 4.31 18.07
C PHE A 27 -11.38 4.42 17.65
N GLY A 28 -11.78 3.68 16.62
CA GLY A 28 -13.14 3.72 16.09
C GLY A 28 -14.19 3.25 17.10
N LEU A 29 -13.93 2.11 17.74
CA LEU A 29 -14.81 1.53 18.73
C LEU A 29 -15.00 2.48 19.94
N LEU A 30 -13.91 3.00 20.52
CA LEU A 30 -14.01 3.91 21.67
C LEU A 30 -14.68 5.23 21.33
N ARG A 31 -14.42 5.75 20.13
CA ARG A 31 -14.98 7.02 19.68
C ARG A 31 -16.49 6.94 19.45
N TYR A 32 -16.95 5.88 18.78
CA TYR A 32 -18.33 5.79 18.31
C TYR A 32 -19.23 4.92 19.19
N PHE A 33 -18.72 3.79 19.68
CA PHE A 33 -19.48 2.89 20.55
C PHE A 33 -19.52 3.43 21.98
N PHE A 34 -18.35 3.67 22.58
CA PHE A 34 -18.23 4.12 23.97
C PHE A 34 -18.29 5.64 24.16
N GLN A 35 -18.32 6.43 23.08
CA GLN A 35 -18.33 7.90 23.09
C GLN A 35 -17.17 8.55 23.88
N ARG A 36 -16.07 7.82 24.13
CA ARG A 36 -14.91 8.29 24.92
C ARG A 36 -13.87 8.98 24.03
N ARG A 37 -14.17 10.21 23.60
CA ARG A 37 -13.32 10.99 22.66
C ARG A 37 -11.86 11.14 23.11
N ARG A 38 -11.60 11.35 24.41
CA ARG A 38 -10.23 11.47 24.94
C ARG A 38 -9.46 10.15 24.86
N ALA A 39 -10.10 9.04 25.24
CA ALA A 39 -9.48 7.72 25.17
C ALA A 39 -9.23 7.26 23.73
N SER A 40 -10.14 7.58 22.79
CA SER A 40 -9.90 7.29 21.37
C SER A 40 -8.66 8.01 20.84
N GLY A 41 -8.37 9.23 21.30
CA GLY A 41 -7.18 9.97 20.88
C GLY A 41 -5.86 9.24 21.18
N LEU A 42 -5.79 8.49 22.29
CA LEU A 42 -4.62 7.69 22.64
C LEU A 42 -4.34 6.59 21.62
N PHE A 43 -5.38 5.97 21.08
CA PHE A 43 -5.24 4.94 20.04
C PHE A 43 -4.75 5.51 18.71
N LEU A 44 -5.14 6.75 18.37
CA LEU A 44 -4.62 7.43 17.20
C LEU A 44 -3.13 7.79 17.38
N ILE A 45 -2.74 8.26 18.57
CA ILE A 45 -1.34 8.52 18.91
C ILE A 45 -0.53 7.22 18.87
N ALA A 46 -1.07 6.13 19.42
CA ALA A 46 -0.44 4.82 19.39
C ALA A 46 -0.22 4.35 17.95
N PHE A 47 -1.22 4.46 17.08
CA PHE A 47 -1.08 4.16 15.65
C PHE A 47 0.09 4.95 15.03
N VAL A 48 0.13 6.28 15.21
CA VAL A 48 1.22 7.11 14.67
C VAL A 48 2.58 6.71 15.24
N ALA A 49 2.67 6.42 16.54
CA ALA A 49 3.90 5.99 17.18
C ALA A 49 4.39 4.64 16.64
N ILE A 50 3.48 3.68 16.40
CA ILE A 50 3.81 2.36 15.85
C ILE A 50 4.26 2.50 14.38
N THR A 51 3.59 3.32 13.57
CA THR A 51 4.04 3.62 12.21
C THR A 51 5.42 4.29 12.19
N ALA A 52 5.68 5.23 13.11
CA ALA A 52 7.00 5.85 13.25
C ALA A 52 8.06 4.81 13.68
N PHE A 53 7.69 3.85 14.53
CA PHE A 53 8.57 2.74 14.89
C PHE A 53 8.90 1.85 13.69
N GLN A 54 7.94 1.56 12.80
CA GLN A 54 8.22 0.82 11.56
C GLN A 54 9.23 1.58 10.68
N ALA A 55 9.05 2.90 10.50
CA ALA A 55 10.01 3.72 9.76
C ALA A 55 11.41 3.70 10.40
N LEU A 56 11.49 3.77 11.74
CA LEU A 56 12.74 3.68 12.49
C LEU A 56 13.40 2.30 12.34
N LEU A 57 12.61 1.23 12.34
CA LEU A 57 13.09 -0.14 12.14
C LEU A 57 13.76 -0.28 10.77
N ALA A 58 13.13 0.19 9.70
CA ALA A 58 13.73 0.20 8.36
C ALA A 58 15.00 1.04 8.28
N TRP A 59 15.01 2.21 8.94
CA TRP A 59 16.21 3.05 9.01
C TRP A 59 17.37 2.37 9.73
N ILE A 60 17.13 1.69 10.85
CA ILE A 60 18.17 0.95 11.58
C ILE A 60 18.72 -0.18 10.71
N VAL A 61 17.86 -0.95 10.04
CA VAL A 61 18.29 -2.02 9.14
C VAL A 61 19.20 -1.46 8.04
N TYR A 62 18.75 -0.40 7.35
CA TYR A 62 19.56 0.26 6.31
C TYR A 62 20.91 0.78 6.83
N ARG A 63 20.92 1.35 8.05
CA ARG A 63 22.15 1.89 8.66
C ARG A 63 23.17 0.83 9.00
N GLU A 64 22.72 -0.37 9.36
CA GLU A 64 23.59 -1.49 9.76
C GLU A 64 24.03 -2.33 8.57
N THR A 65 23.17 -2.52 7.57
CA THR A 65 23.51 -3.29 6.36
C THR A 65 24.21 -2.42 5.31
N GLY A 66 23.94 -1.12 5.27
CA GLY A 66 24.38 -0.22 4.20
C GLY A 66 23.61 -0.40 2.89
N GLU A 67 22.64 -1.30 2.85
CA GLU A 67 21.96 -1.77 1.64
C GLU A 67 20.45 -1.56 1.71
N PHE A 68 19.84 -1.18 0.57
CA PHE A 68 18.39 -1.14 0.42
C PHE A 68 17.84 -2.55 0.21
N SER A 69 17.71 -3.28 1.32
CA SER A 69 17.10 -4.60 1.32
C SER A 69 15.61 -4.56 0.94
N THR A 70 15.09 -5.69 0.48
CA THR A 70 13.65 -5.89 0.22
C THR A 70 12.78 -5.50 1.41
N PHE A 71 13.26 -5.78 2.63
CA PHE A 71 12.60 -5.35 3.87
C PHE A 71 12.46 -3.82 3.93
N THR A 72 13.57 -3.09 3.72
CA THR A 72 13.60 -1.62 3.75
C THR A 72 12.66 -1.02 2.69
N ILE A 73 12.64 -1.60 1.49
CA ILE A 73 11.74 -1.20 0.40
C ILE A 73 10.28 -1.37 0.82
N ILE A 74 9.91 -2.55 1.31
CA ILE A 74 8.53 -2.85 1.73
C ILE A 74 8.08 -1.90 2.83
N VAL A 75 8.87 -1.74 3.89
CA VAL A 75 8.50 -0.83 4.99
C VAL A 75 8.36 0.61 4.49
N THR A 76 9.24 1.05 3.59
CA THR A 76 9.16 2.40 2.99
C THR A 76 7.85 2.58 2.23
N VAL A 77 7.43 1.60 1.43
CA VAL A 77 6.14 1.62 0.71
C VAL A 77 4.97 1.72 1.70
N PHE A 78 4.97 0.93 2.77
CA PHE A 78 3.92 0.97 3.80
C PHE A 78 3.85 2.33 4.51
N VAL A 79 5.00 2.90 4.89
CA VAL A 79 5.07 4.21 5.54
C VAL A 79 4.60 5.31 4.58
N LEU A 80 5.06 5.31 3.33
CA LEU A 80 4.62 6.27 2.32
C LEU A 80 3.11 6.15 2.07
N TYR A 81 2.58 4.94 1.98
CA TYR A 81 1.15 4.70 1.87
C TYR A 81 0.39 5.28 3.07
N ALA A 82 0.84 5.02 4.30
CA ALA A 82 0.22 5.56 5.51
C ALA A 82 0.19 7.11 5.51
N CYS A 83 1.26 7.76 5.04
CA CYS A 83 1.35 9.21 4.96
C CYS A 83 0.50 9.83 3.83
N THR A 84 0.29 9.11 2.72
CA THR A 84 -0.36 9.64 1.51
C THR A 84 -1.82 9.17 1.41
N PHE A 85 -2.01 7.92 1.01
CA PHE A 85 -3.32 7.31 0.77
C PHE A 85 -4.04 6.95 2.08
N GLY A 86 -3.30 6.69 3.16
CA GLY A 86 -3.82 6.33 4.47
C GLY A 86 -4.83 7.34 5.01
N ILE A 87 -4.66 8.64 4.74
CA ILE A 87 -5.61 9.68 5.16
C ILE A 87 -6.98 9.51 4.48
N SER A 88 -6.99 9.22 3.18
CA SER A 88 -8.22 9.03 2.41
C SER A 88 -8.96 7.78 2.87
N ASP A 89 -8.23 6.69 3.09
CA ASP A 89 -8.79 5.41 3.53
C ASP A 89 -9.25 5.47 4.98
N PHE A 90 -8.54 6.18 5.85
CA PHE A 90 -9.00 6.48 7.20
C PHE A 90 -10.34 7.24 7.20
N ARG A 91 -10.54 8.21 6.29
CA ARG A 91 -11.84 8.90 6.16
C ARG A 91 -12.95 7.95 5.69
N LYS A 92 -12.65 7.00 4.82
CA LYS A 92 -13.64 5.97 4.40
C LYS A 92 -14.00 5.06 5.58
N LEU A 93 -13.00 4.59 6.33
CA LEU A 93 -13.18 3.79 7.53
C LEU A 93 -14.01 4.55 8.58
N ASP A 94 -13.71 5.83 8.81
CA ASP A 94 -14.46 6.69 9.74
C ASP A 94 -15.96 6.77 9.40
N ARG A 95 -16.28 7.01 8.12
CA ARG A 95 -17.67 7.02 7.63
C ARG A 95 -18.34 5.66 7.77
N TRP A 96 -17.64 4.59 7.41
CA TRP A 96 -18.17 3.23 7.55
C TRP A 96 -18.51 2.89 9.01
N MET A 97 -17.64 3.27 9.96
CA MET A 97 -17.86 3.07 11.38
C MET A 97 -19.04 3.89 11.90
N ARG A 98 -19.14 5.17 11.52
CA ARG A 98 -20.30 6.03 11.88
C ARG A 98 -21.61 5.44 11.39
N MET A 99 -21.65 4.95 10.15
CA MET A 99 -22.83 4.28 9.60
C MET A 99 -23.16 3.01 10.38
N ARG A 100 -22.18 2.10 10.57
CA ARG A 100 -22.41 0.79 11.16
C ARG A 100 -22.85 0.92 12.63
N ILE A 101 -22.16 1.74 13.40
CA ILE A 101 -22.44 1.96 14.83
C ILE A 101 -23.66 2.84 15.01
N GLY A 102 -23.87 3.85 14.15
CA GLY A 102 -25.07 4.68 14.15
C GLY A 102 -26.33 3.86 13.93
N ASN A 103 -26.35 3.02 12.89
CA ASN A 103 -27.45 2.10 12.62
C ASN A 103 -27.69 1.13 13.79
N PHE A 104 -26.62 0.58 14.37
CA PHE A 104 -26.73 -0.31 15.53
C PHE A 104 -27.35 0.38 16.76
N ARG A 105 -27.11 1.69 16.94
CA ARG A 105 -27.63 2.48 18.07
C ARG A 105 -28.92 3.24 17.78
N GLY A 106 -29.43 3.17 16.56
CA GLY A 106 -30.55 4.02 16.11
C GLY A 106 -30.22 5.51 16.13
N GLN A 107 -28.95 5.90 16.00
CA GLN A 107 -28.49 7.29 16.03
C GLN A 107 -27.91 7.69 14.68
N GLU A 108 -28.27 8.89 14.21
CA GLU A 108 -27.73 9.44 12.97
C GLU A 108 -26.38 10.11 13.23
N LEU A 109 -25.30 9.41 12.88
CA LEU A 109 -23.92 9.89 13.05
C LEU A 109 -23.28 10.43 11.75
N LEU A 110 -23.97 10.24 10.61
CA LEU A 110 -23.52 10.66 9.29
C LEU A 110 -23.98 12.10 8.99
N THR A 111 -23.08 12.91 8.46
CA THR A 111 -23.44 14.24 7.92
C THR A 111 -23.97 14.12 6.49
N GLU A 112 -24.63 15.16 5.97
CA GLU A 112 -25.14 15.15 4.59
C GLU A 112 -24.00 15.04 3.57
N HIS A 113 -22.88 15.71 3.83
CA HIS A 113 -21.67 15.58 3.03
C HIS A 113 -21.15 14.12 3.01
N ASP A 114 -21.22 13.40 4.13
CA ASP A 114 -20.84 11.98 4.19
C ASP A 114 -21.77 11.11 3.34
N ARG A 115 -23.08 11.38 3.35
CA ARG A 115 -24.06 10.69 2.51
C ARG A 115 -23.82 10.92 1.04
N GLU A 116 -23.53 12.15 0.63
CA GLU A 116 -23.22 12.46 -0.77
C GLU A 116 -21.94 11.75 -1.25
N ALA A 117 -20.89 11.76 -0.43
CA ALA A 117 -19.65 11.06 -0.72
C ALA A 117 -19.88 9.55 -0.86
N MET A 118 -20.69 8.97 0.04
CA MET A 118 -21.08 7.57 -0.03
C MET A 118 -21.96 7.24 -1.24
N ARG A 119 -22.88 8.14 -1.63
CA ARG A 119 -23.74 7.95 -2.81
C ARG A 119 -22.91 7.91 -4.09
N LYS A 120 -21.91 8.78 -4.22
CA LYS A 120 -20.95 8.75 -5.33
C LYS A 120 -20.15 7.44 -5.34
N GLN A 121 -19.72 6.95 -4.18
CA GLN A 121 -19.02 5.67 -4.03
C GLN A 121 -19.90 4.44 -4.27
N LYS A 122 -21.23 4.56 -4.19
CA LYS A 122 -22.17 3.47 -4.48
C LYS A 122 -22.48 3.32 -5.97
N ASN A 123 -22.17 4.32 -6.79
CA ASN A 123 -22.36 4.24 -8.24
C ASN A 123 -21.27 3.35 -8.86
N PRO A 124 -21.61 2.14 -9.36
CA PRO A 124 -20.62 1.19 -9.84
C PRO A 124 -19.82 1.73 -11.02
N ARG A 125 -20.48 2.45 -11.95
CA ARG A 125 -19.81 3.08 -13.10
C ARG A 125 -18.79 4.13 -12.67
N HIS A 126 -19.13 4.96 -11.68
CA HIS A 126 -18.22 5.96 -11.17
C HIS A 126 -16.99 5.33 -10.51
N VAL A 127 -17.18 4.27 -9.72
CA VAL A 127 -16.10 3.54 -9.06
C VAL A 127 -15.18 2.90 -10.10
N ALA A 128 -15.71 2.12 -11.05
CA ALA A 128 -14.86 1.44 -12.02
C ALA A 128 -14.10 2.40 -12.94
N LEU A 129 -14.72 3.49 -13.41
CA LEU A 129 -14.00 4.47 -14.25
C LEU A 129 -12.87 5.15 -13.47
N LYS A 130 -13.13 5.52 -12.21
CA LYS A 130 -12.13 6.12 -11.34
C LYS A 130 -11.00 5.12 -11.05
N ASP A 131 -11.30 3.86 -10.77
CA ASP A 131 -10.29 2.84 -10.50
C ASP A 131 -9.45 2.53 -11.75
N VAL A 132 -10.07 2.38 -12.93
CA VAL A 132 -9.36 2.24 -14.22
C VAL A 132 -8.43 3.41 -14.48
N THR A 133 -8.87 4.64 -14.21
CA THR A 133 -8.03 5.83 -14.41
C THR A 133 -6.82 5.82 -13.48
N ILE A 134 -7.02 5.45 -12.20
CA ILE A 134 -5.93 5.38 -11.22
C ILE A 134 -4.96 4.25 -11.58
N THR A 135 -5.47 3.07 -11.91
CA THR A 135 -4.64 1.93 -12.35
C THR A 135 -3.88 2.27 -13.63
N ALA A 136 -4.51 2.94 -14.60
CA ALA A 136 -3.83 3.35 -15.82
C ALA A 136 -2.70 4.34 -15.54
N LEU A 137 -2.92 5.33 -14.66
CA LEU A 137 -1.85 6.24 -14.22
C LEU A 137 -0.72 5.47 -13.51
N HIS A 138 -1.06 4.52 -12.65
CA HIS A 138 -0.08 3.74 -11.91
C HIS A 138 0.78 2.87 -12.84
N VAL A 139 0.15 2.19 -13.81
CA VAL A 139 0.84 1.43 -14.87
C VAL A 139 1.72 2.35 -15.71
N LEU A 140 1.24 3.53 -16.10
CA LEU A 140 2.01 4.48 -16.90
C LEU A 140 3.27 4.95 -16.15
N ILE A 141 3.13 5.31 -14.87
CA ILE A 141 4.26 5.70 -14.02
C ILE A 141 5.22 4.53 -13.85
N PHE A 142 4.71 3.32 -13.57
CA PHE A 142 5.52 2.11 -13.46
C PHE A 142 6.35 1.89 -14.73
N LEU A 143 5.71 1.87 -15.91
CA LEU A 143 6.41 1.69 -17.18
C LEU A 143 7.47 2.79 -17.42
N GLY A 144 7.15 4.05 -17.09
CA GLY A 144 8.11 5.15 -17.17
C GLY A 144 9.34 4.94 -16.28
N VAL A 145 9.13 4.45 -15.04
CA VAL A 145 10.23 4.12 -14.12
C VAL A 145 11.02 2.90 -14.61
N GLN A 146 10.36 1.89 -15.17
CA GLN A 146 11.06 0.72 -15.74
C GLN A 146 11.96 1.11 -16.90
N VAL A 147 11.45 1.90 -17.83
CA VAL A 147 12.25 2.46 -18.93
C VAL A 147 13.43 3.25 -18.36
N PHE A 148 13.20 4.10 -17.36
CA PHE A 148 14.30 4.82 -16.70
C PHE A 148 15.34 3.87 -16.10
N PHE A 149 14.96 2.85 -15.33
CA PHE A 149 15.90 1.90 -14.76
C PHE A 149 16.68 1.12 -15.82
N TRP A 150 16.03 0.70 -16.90
CA TRP A 150 16.68 -0.04 -17.98
C TRP A 150 17.67 0.82 -18.76
N THR A 151 17.45 2.15 -18.85
CA THR A 151 18.46 3.06 -19.45
C THR A 151 19.74 3.14 -18.65
N GLN A 152 19.70 2.81 -17.35
CA GLN A 152 20.89 2.76 -16.49
C GLN A 152 21.51 1.36 -16.45
N GLY A 153 20.82 0.35 -17.00
CA GLY A 153 21.23 -1.05 -16.99
C GLY A 153 22.27 -1.39 -18.07
N PRO A 154 22.83 -2.60 -18.00
CA PRO A 154 23.86 -3.05 -18.92
C PRO A 154 23.32 -3.37 -20.33
N VAL A 155 22.01 -3.59 -20.48
CA VAL A 155 21.38 -4.03 -21.72
C VAL A 155 21.09 -2.84 -22.67
N PRO A 156 21.65 -2.82 -23.88
CA PRO A 156 21.38 -1.77 -24.87
C PRO A 156 19.91 -1.72 -25.27
N VAL A 157 19.42 -0.53 -25.65
CA VAL A 157 18.02 -0.32 -26.09
C VAL A 157 17.61 -1.24 -27.24
N ALA A 158 18.55 -1.61 -28.12
CA ALA A 158 18.31 -2.52 -29.24
C ALA A 158 17.94 -3.96 -28.79
N GLU A 159 18.37 -4.36 -27.59
CA GLU A 159 18.20 -5.72 -27.03
C GLU A 159 17.04 -5.79 -26.02
N TRP A 160 16.35 -4.68 -25.74
CA TRP A 160 15.23 -4.65 -24.80
C TRP A 160 14.09 -5.59 -25.20
N GLY A 161 13.88 -5.82 -26.49
CA GLY A 161 12.88 -6.79 -26.99
C GLY A 161 13.19 -8.22 -26.56
N GLU A 162 14.47 -8.60 -26.59
CA GLU A 162 14.94 -9.91 -26.14
C GLU A 162 14.86 -10.04 -24.62
N ALA A 163 15.28 -9.01 -23.89
CA ALA A 163 15.14 -8.95 -22.43
C ALA A 163 13.68 -9.10 -21.97
N LEU A 164 12.72 -8.53 -22.70
CA LEU A 164 11.29 -8.72 -22.44
C LEU A 164 10.83 -10.15 -22.76
N GLY A 165 11.34 -10.75 -23.84
CA GLY A 165 11.05 -12.14 -24.20
C GLY A 165 11.51 -13.13 -23.13
N ASN A 166 12.66 -12.86 -22.51
CA ASN A 166 13.24 -13.69 -21.45
C ASN A 166 12.79 -13.28 -20.04
N PHE A 167 11.72 -12.47 -19.91
CA PHE A 167 11.20 -11.98 -18.63
C PHE A 167 11.05 -13.09 -17.58
N SER A 168 10.46 -14.22 -17.97
CA SER A 168 10.22 -15.32 -17.02
C SER A 168 11.52 -15.89 -16.45
N GLU A 169 12.60 -15.87 -17.21
CA GLU A 169 13.87 -16.50 -16.85
C GLU A 169 14.60 -15.64 -15.82
N TRP A 170 14.92 -14.39 -16.17
CA TRP A 170 15.64 -13.49 -15.26
C TRP A 170 14.79 -13.03 -14.06
N PHE A 171 13.46 -12.96 -14.21
CA PHE A 171 12.60 -12.67 -13.06
C PHE A 171 12.58 -13.82 -12.06
N SER A 172 12.71 -15.07 -12.54
CA SER A 172 12.74 -16.26 -11.69
C SER A 172 14.10 -16.54 -11.08
N SER A 173 15.20 -16.18 -11.76
CA SER A 173 16.55 -16.29 -11.19
C SER A 173 16.70 -15.32 -10.02
N GLY A 174 16.10 -14.13 -10.12
CA GLY A 174 16.15 -13.11 -9.07
C GLY A 174 17.53 -12.46 -8.95
N GLU A 175 18.47 -12.80 -9.83
CA GLU A 175 19.80 -12.23 -9.91
C GLU A 175 19.78 -11.03 -10.85
N TYR A 176 20.36 -9.91 -10.42
CA TYR A 176 20.34 -8.69 -11.23
C TYR A 176 21.24 -8.80 -12.47
N GLU A 177 22.25 -9.67 -12.45
CA GLU A 177 23.21 -9.87 -13.55
C GLU A 177 22.55 -10.45 -14.81
N ASP A 178 21.54 -11.30 -14.63
CA ASP A 178 20.73 -11.85 -15.73
C ASP A 178 19.63 -10.88 -16.19
N SER A 179 19.49 -9.76 -15.50
CA SER A 179 18.36 -8.83 -15.67
C SER A 179 18.77 -7.55 -16.41
N PRO A 180 17.81 -6.82 -17.00
CA PRO A 180 18.08 -5.52 -17.60
C PRO A 180 18.34 -4.39 -16.57
N TYR A 181 18.39 -4.70 -15.26
CA TYR A 181 18.59 -3.70 -14.21
C TYR A 181 20.07 -3.49 -13.88
N ALA A 182 20.42 -2.25 -13.52
CA ALA A 182 21.80 -1.86 -13.21
C ALA A 182 22.33 -2.40 -11.88
N ASN A 183 21.45 -2.79 -10.95
CA ASN A 183 21.81 -3.25 -9.61
C ASN A 183 20.63 -3.99 -8.95
N GLU A 184 20.93 -4.70 -7.87
CA GLU A 184 19.96 -5.43 -7.04
C GLU A 184 18.84 -4.55 -6.50
N THR A 185 19.13 -3.30 -6.15
CA THR A 185 18.11 -2.38 -5.60
C THR A 185 17.04 -2.05 -6.64
N ALA A 186 17.45 -1.74 -7.88
CA ALA A 186 16.52 -1.44 -8.96
C ALA A 186 15.66 -2.67 -9.32
N LEU A 187 16.26 -3.86 -9.36
CA LEU A 187 15.53 -5.11 -9.53
C LEU A 187 14.54 -5.34 -8.38
N ALA A 188 14.96 -5.21 -7.11
CA ALA A 188 14.10 -5.41 -5.95
C ALA A 188 12.92 -4.44 -5.91
N ILE A 189 13.15 -3.15 -6.17
CA ILE A 189 12.09 -2.13 -6.26
C ILE A 189 11.12 -2.50 -7.38
N SER A 190 11.65 -2.86 -8.55
CA SER A 190 10.84 -3.23 -9.70
C SER A 190 9.98 -4.46 -9.43
N SER A 191 10.56 -5.51 -8.83
CA SER A 191 9.86 -6.75 -8.49
C SER A 191 8.73 -6.52 -7.49
N VAL A 192 8.98 -5.76 -6.43
CA VAL A 192 7.92 -5.40 -5.46
C VAL A 192 6.84 -4.57 -6.11
N TRP A 193 7.20 -3.57 -6.91
CA TRP A 193 6.23 -2.69 -7.56
C TRP A 193 5.41 -3.43 -8.64
N LEU A 194 6.01 -4.37 -9.37
CA LEU A 194 5.29 -5.21 -10.34
C LEU A 194 4.16 -5.99 -9.66
N ILE A 195 4.41 -6.57 -8.48
CA ILE A 195 3.36 -7.26 -7.70
C ILE A 195 2.22 -6.29 -7.36
N VAL A 196 2.54 -5.08 -6.90
CA VAL A 196 1.53 -4.05 -6.59
C VAL A 196 0.72 -3.68 -7.84
N VAL A 197 1.36 -3.47 -8.98
CA VAL A 197 0.69 -3.16 -10.25
C VAL A 197 -0.24 -4.29 -10.69
N ILE A 198 0.20 -5.55 -10.57
CA ILE A 198 -0.63 -6.71 -10.89
C ILE A 198 -1.88 -6.75 -10.00
N ILE A 199 -1.72 -6.54 -8.69
CA ILE A 199 -2.84 -6.49 -7.75
C ILE A 199 -3.82 -5.37 -8.13
N ASP A 200 -3.32 -4.18 -8.45
CA ASP A 200 -4.14 -3.03 -8.84
C ASP A 200 -4.89 -3.26 -10.16
N VAL A 201 -4.25 -3.91 -11.13
CA VAL A 201 -4.88 -4.28 -12.40
C VAL A 201 -5.98 -5.29 -12.18
N ILE A 202 -5.74 -6.35 -11.40
CA ILE A 202 -6.76 -7.36 -11.05
C ILE A 202 -7.93 -6.69 -10.31
N TYR A 203 -7.64 -5.82 -9.34
CA TYR A 203 -8.64 -5.11 -8.56
C TYR A 203 -9.53 -4.22 -9.46
N SER A 204 -8.91 -3.40 -10.31
CA SER A 204 -9.66 -2.54 -11.24
C SER A 204 -10.46 -3.35 -12.27
N ALA A 205 -9.89 -4.44 -12.81
CA ALA A 205 -10.60 -5.32 -13.73
C ALA A 205 -11.83 -5.95 -13.08
N SER A 206 -11.75 -6.36 -11.81
CA SER A 206 -12.87 -6.94 -11.08
C SER A 206 -14.10 -6.00 -11.01
N HIS A 207 -13.88 -4.70 -10.85
CA HIS A 207 -14.94 -3.69 -10.85
C HIS A 207 -15.53 -3.46 -12.23
N LEU A 208 -14.71 -3.52 -13.28
CA LEU A 208 -15.17 -3.40 -14.65
C LEU A 208 -16.06 -4.59 -15.05
N PHE A 209 -15.65 -5.82 -14.72
CA PHE A 209 -16.45 -7.03 -14.96
C PHE A 209 -17.77 -7.02 -14.18
N SER A 210 -17.77 -6.51 -12.94
CA SER A 210 -18.99 -6.39 -12.11
C SER A 210 -20.05 -5.47 -12.74
N ILE A 211 -19.65 -4.48 -13.54
CA ILE A 211 -20.59 -3.64 -14.31
C ILE A 211 -21.13 -4.40 -15.51
N GLY A 212 -20.25 -5.10 -16.25
CA GLY A 212 -20.62 -5.86 -17.44
C GLY A 212 -21.62 -6.99 -17.14
N SER A 213 -21.56 -7.59 -15.97
CA SER A 213 -22.47 -8.65 -15.52
C SER A 213 -23.87 -8.17 -15.08
N LYS A 214 -24.08 -6.86 -14.91
CA LYS A 214 -25.35 -6.28 -14.40
C LYS A 214 -26.20 -5.59 -15.48
N ASN A 215 -25.71 -5.56 -16.72
CA ASN A 215 -26.47 -5.15 -17.90
C ASN A 215 -26.84 -6.38 -18.72
#